data_AF-A0A1T5NQV9-F1
#
_entry.id   AF-A0A1T5NQV9-F1
#
_cell.length_a   1.000
_cell.length_b   1.000
_cell.length_c   1.000
_cell.angle_alpha   90.00
_cell.angle_beta   90.00
_cell.angle_gamma   90.00
#
_symmetry.space_group_name_H-M   'P 1'
#
loop_
_entity.id
_entity.type
_entity.pdbx_description
1 polymer ?
#
loop_
_entity_poly.entity_id
_entity_poly.type
_entity_poly.pdbx_seq_one_letter_code
_entity_poly.pdbx_strand_id
1 'polypeptide(L)'
;MKYLLILLLLMVTQRIFAQSICAVDDFSRGYDDKIFIGDTSQPTGDTLLLANDGDSLVMSKEDWDNITKYYPELLHQDFPESPGLLYAAHSRQSIYFDSEAGKDWYYQVYGFFLKRQNGAAKYAVTRKKLDNLFRFLNTLYGRLHCPFGTYYGHREERISGYVEYSVYLYTLYESNSTIQGNIAAQKKLYIAMLRQVIADEMEVDNDAVDCAMGRKKELLALVTQIDRLITDKFYLRQAQSFQYATYNY
;
A
#
# COMPACT_ATOMS: atom_id res chain seq x y z
N MET A 1 -11.94 31.03 -25.37
CA MET A 1 -12.31 29.77 -24.68
C MET A 1 -11.16 29.05 -23.98
N LYS A 2 -9.93 28.98 -24.52
CA LYS A 2 -8.81 28.22 -23.88
C LYS A 2 -8.39 28.73 -22.49
N TYR A 3 -8.47 30.03 -22.23
CA TYR A 3 -8.09 30.62 -20.93
C TYR A 3 -9.10 30.36 -19.81
N LEU A 4 -10.38 30.14 -20.14
CA LEU A 4 -11.42 29.86 -19.15
C LEU A 4 -11.26 28.45 -18.55
N LEU A 5 -10.76 27.49 -19.35
CA LEU A 5 -10.54 26.11 -18.92
C LEU A 5 -9.36 25.97 -17.96
N ILE A 6 -8.31 26.78 -18.14
CA ILE A 6 -7.11 26.79 -17.29
C ILE A 6 -7.43 27.40 -15.91
N LEU A 7 -8.22 28.48 -15.88
CA LEU A 7 -8.73 29.08 -14.64
C LEU A 7 -9.63 28.13 -13.86
N LEU A 8 -10.49 27.36 -14.55
CA LEU A 8 -11.33 26.35 -13.92
C LEU A 8 -10.50 25.20 -13.33
N LEU A 9 -9.46 24.73 -14.03
CA LEU A 9 -8.55 23.70 -13.50
C LEU A 9 -7.79 24.19 -12.26
N LEU A 10 -7.28 25.43 -12.28
CA LEU A 10 -6.59 26.02 -11.13
C LEU A 10 -7.50 26.15 -9.90
N MET A 11 -8.75 26.57 -10.10
CA MET A 11 -9.73 26.67 -9.00
C MET A 11 -10.14 25.31 -8.46
N VAL A 12 -10.26 24.28 -9.32
CA VAL A 12 -10.54 22.90 -8.87
C VAL A 12 -9.36 22.33 -8.08
N THR A 13 -8.12 22.57 -8.50
CA THR A 13 -6.93 22.13 -7.75
C THR A 13 -6.79 22.84 -6.39
N GLN A 14 -7.12 24.13 -6.30
CA GLN A 14 -7.12 24.86 -5.04
C GLN A 14 -8.23 24.38 -4.09
N ARG A 15 -9.40 23.99 -4.62
CA ARG A 15 -10.48 23.41 -3.82
C ARG A 15 -10.16 22.03 -3.26
N ILE A 16 -9.48 21.18 -4.05
CA ILE A 16 -9.02 19.86 -3.61
C ILE A 16 -7.97 20.03 -2.50
N PHE A 17 -7.02 20.96 -2.66
CA PHE A 17 -6.03 21.28 -1.63
C PHE A 17 -6.68 21.78 -0.32
N ALA A 18 -7.69 22.64 -0.40
CA ALA A 18 -8.41 23.14 0.76
C ALA A 18 -9.23 22.04 1.47
N GLN A 19 -9.86 21.13 0.73
CA GLN A 19 -10.60 20.01 1.32
C GLN A 19 -9.69 18.98 1.99
N SER A 20 -8.47 18.78 1.48
CA SER A 20 -7.46 17.94 2.14
C SER A 20 -6.96 18.53 3.45
N ILE A 21 -6.90 19.87 3.57
CA ILE A 21 -6.53 20.56 4.83
C ILE A 21 -7.67 20.45 5.86
N CYS A 22 -8.93 20.63 5.45
CA CYS A 22 -10.06 20.53 6.37
C CYS A 22 -10.32 19.11 6.90
N ALA A 23 -9.97 18.05 6.14
CA ALA A 23 -10.08 16.67 6.62
C ALA A 23 -9.05 16.33 7.72
N VAL A 24 -7.93 17.06 7.79
CA VAL A 24 -6.93 16.93 8.85
C VAL A 24 -7.41 17.61 10.15
N ASP A 25 -8.15 18.72 10.02
CA ASP A 25 -8.68 19.48 11.17
C ASP A 25 -9.83 18.79 11.91
N ASP A 26 -10.60 17.92 11.26
CA ASP A 26 -11.68 17.17 11.94
C ASP A 26 -11.17 15.92 12.68
N PHE A 27 -9.98 15.41 12.36
CA PHE A 27 -9.36 14.29 13.10
C PHE A 27 -8.65 14.75 14.39
N SER A 28 -8.26 16.03 14.49
CA SER A 28 -7.57 16.59 15.67
C SER A 28 -8.51 16.95 16.83
N ARG A 29 -9.84 16.92 16.64
CA ARG A 29 -10.83 17.38 17.63
C ARG A 29 -11.02 16.50 18.86
N GLY A 30 -10.19 15.47 19.05
CA GLY A 30 -10.22 14.59 20.23
C GLY A 30 -8.87 14.36 20.91
N TYR A 31 -7.79 14.98 20.43
CA TYR A 31 -6.44 14.78 20.98
C TYR A 31 -5.82 16.14 21.29
N ASP A 32 -5.49 16.36 22.57
CA ASP A 32 -4.78 17.53 23.08
C ASP A 32 -3.56 17.89 22.20
N ASP A 33 -3.27 19.18 22.09
CA ASP A 33 -2.27 19.94 21.28
C ASP A 33 -0.81 19.40 21.17
N LYS A 34 -0.61 18.08 21.01
CA LYS A 34 0.69 17.39 20.99
C LYS A 34 0.90 16.49 19.78
N ILE A 35 -0.03 16.45 18.83
CA ILE A 35 0.10 15.66 17.61
C ILE A 35 0.79 16.49 16.54
N PHE A 36 2.00 16.07 16.15
CA PHE A 36 2.73 16.68 15.04
C PHE A 36 2.57 15.84 13.76
N ILE A 37 2.20 16.50 12.66
CA ILE A 37 2.20 15.95 11.31
C ILE A 37 3.44 16.52 10.61
N GLY A 38 4.51 15.75 10.58
CA GLY A 38 5.83 16.22 10.17
C GLY A 38 6.38 15.59 8.91
N ASP A 39 6.65 16.40 7.88
CA ASP A 39 7.40 15.99 6.68
C ASP A 39 8.92 15.95 6.94
N THR A 40 9.47 16.66 7.93
CA THR A 40 10.94 16.81 8.07
C THR A 40 11.58 16.95 9.45
N SER A 41 10.88 17.14 10.57
CA SER A 41 11.55 17.45 11.85
C SER A 41 11.45 16.31 12.86
N GLN A 42 12.55 16.07 13.61
CA GLN A 42 12.52 15.33 14.87
C GLN A 42 11.28 15.71 15.69
N PRO A 43 10.67 14.79 16.45
CA PRO A 43 9.53 15.10 17.29
C PRO A 43 9.88 16.28 18.22
N THR A 44 9.24 17.44 18.02
CA THR A 44 9.36 18.60 18.90
C THR A 44 8.42 18.50 20.11
N GLY A 45 7.53 17.51 20.13
CA GLY A 45 6.68 17.11 21.25
C GLY A 45 6.80 15.61 21.59
N ASP A 46 5.95 15.13 22.50
CA ASP A 46 6.04 13.76 23.06
C ASP A 46 5.60 12.67 22.05
N THR A 47 4.90 13.05 20.97
CA THR A 47 4.26 12.13 20.03
C THR A 47 4.37 12.62 18.57
N LEU A 48 4.58 11.69 17.65
CA LEU A 48 4.67 11.88 16.21
C LEU A 48 3.57 11.07 15.51
N LEU A 49 2.86 11.69 14.57
CA LEU A 49 1.89 10.99 13.73
C LEU A 49 2.50 10.76 12.35
N LEU A 50 2.76 9.49 12.04
CA LEU A 50 3.16 9.01 10.73
C LEU A 50 1.90 8.79 9.89
N ALA A 51 1.50 9.79 9.11
CA ALA A 51 0.37 9.65 8.20
C ALA A 51 0.79 8.92 6.91
N ASN A 52 0.26 7.71 6.71
CA ASN A 52 0.18 7.07 5.40
C ASN A 52 -1.19 7.33 4.77
N ASP A 53 -1.34 7.13 3.46
CA ASP A 53 -2.58 7.46 2.74
C ASP A 53 -3.69 6.47 3.14
N GLY A 54 -4.34 6.69 4.28
CA GLY A 54 -5.43 5.87 4.84
C GLY A 54 -5.17 5.33 6.26
N ASP A 55 -3.91 5.24 6.68
CA ASP A 55 -3.51 4.70 8.00
C ASP A 55 -2.57 5.69 8.70
N SER A 56 -2.91 6.10 9.91
CA SER A 56 -2.06 6.96 10.74
C SER A 56 -1.42 6.14 11.85
N LEU A 57 -0.10 6.06 11.85
CA LEU A 57 0.63 5.45 12.95
C LEU A 57 1.06 6.53 13.94
N VAL A 58 0.62 6.40 15.18
CA VAL A 58 1.05 7.26 16.28
C VAL A 58 2.27 6.63 16.93
N MET A 59 3.34 7.39 17.07
CA MET A 59 4.61 6.92 17.60
C MET A 59 5.14 7.90 18.65
N SER A 60 5.61 7.43 19.79
CA SER A 60 6.21 8.31 20.79
C SER A 60 7.58 8.83 20.35
N LYS A 61 8.06 9.89 20.97
CA LYS A 61 9.44 10.35 20.77
C LYS A 61 10.46 9.29 21.17
N GLU A 62 10.21 8.56 22.24
CA GLU A 62 11.07 7.46 22.69
C GLU A 62 11.14 6.35 21.64
N ASP A 63 10.00 5.95 21.07
CA ASP A 63 9.95 4.98 19.98
C ASP A 63 10.72 5.46 18.75
N TRP A 64 10.57 6.73 18.38
CA TRP A 64 11.35 7.34 17.28
C TRP A 64 12.86 7.27 17.55
N ASP A 65 13.29 7.68 18.74
CA ASP A 65 14.70 7.70 19.13
C ASP A 65 15.27 6.27 19.16
N ASN A 66 14.50 5.29 19.63
CA ASN A 66 14.89 3.89 19.62
C ASN A 66 14.93 3.30 18.21
N ILE A 67 13.94 3.58 17.37
CA ILE A 67 13.91 3.12 15.98
C ILE A 67 15.11 3.67 15.21
N THR A 68 15.35 4.97 15.32
CA THR A 68 16.46 5.62 14.61
C THR A 68 17.84 5.14 15.10
N LYS A 69 17.95 4.78 16.38
CA LYS A 69 19.19 4.27 16.97
C LYS A 69 19.47 2.81 16.62
N TYR A 70 18.46 1.95 16.71
CA TYR A 70 18.64 0.50 16.63
C TYR A 70 18.28 -0.10 15.27
N TYR A 71 17.56 0.64 14.42
CA TYR A 71 17.15 0.21 13.08
C TYR A 71 17.55 1.24 12.02
N PRO A 72 18.86 1.58 11.92
CA PRO A 72 19.34 2.57 10.97
C PRO A 72 19.07 2.16 9.52
N GLU A 73 18.88 0.86 9.25
CA GLU A 73 18.50 0.38 7.93
C GLU A 73 17.17 0.96 7.45
N LEU A 74 16.26 1.34 8.35
CA LEU A 74 14.97 1.93 7.95
C LEU A 74 15.07 3.40 7.53
N LEU A 75 16.11 4.12 7.94
CA LEU A 75 16.19 5.58 7.81
C LEU A 75 16.61 6.04 6.42
N HIS A 76 17.62 5.37 5.86
CA HIS A 76 18.12 5.64 4.53
C HIS A 76 18.67 4.36 3.92
N GLN A 77 18.12 3.98 2.77
CA GLN A 77 18.61 2.86 1.98
C GLN A 77 18.98 3.41 0.60
N ASP A 78 20.26 3.38 0.24
CA ASP A 78 20.69 3.74 -1.13
C ASP A 78 20.08 2.79 -2.16
N PHE A 79 19.96 1.52 -1.78
CA PHE A 79 19.30 0.47 -2.54
C PHE A 79 18.29 -0.23 -1.66
N PRO A 80 17.07 0.30 -1.54
CA PRO A 80 16.04 -0.33 -0.75
C PRO A 80 15.84 -1.79 -1.15
N GLU A 81 15.75 -2.67 -0.16
CA GLU A 81 15.37 -4.07 -0.36
C GLU A 81 13.87 -4.25 -0.16
N SER A 82 13.31 -5.34 -0.69
CA SER A 82 11.90 -5.63 -0.43
C SER A 82 11.66 -5.77 1.08
N PRO A 83 10.54 -5.23 1.62
CA PRO A 83 10.33 -5.18 3.07
C PRO A 83 10.27 -6.58 3.70
N GLY A 84 9.86 -7.61 2.94
CA GLY A 84 9.90 -9.00 3.37
C GLY A 84 11.31 -9.54 3.61
N LEU A 85 12.24 -9.24 2.70
CA LEU A 85 13.65 -9.66 2.81
C LEU A 85 14.36 -8.89 3.91
N LEU A 86 14.19 -7.57 3.94
CA LEU A 86 14.84 -6.72 4.92
C LEU A 86 14.38 -7.06 6.34
N TYR A 87 13.07 -7.25 6.54
CA TYR A 87 12.53 -7.74 7.81
C TYR A 87 13.13 -9.09 8.17
N ALA A 88 13.15 -10.07 7.26
CA ALA A 88 13.69 -11.40 7.56
C ALA A 88 15.17 -11.38 7.97
N ALA A 89 15.96 -10.44 7.42
CA ALA A 89 17.37 -10.27 7.75
C ALA A 89 17.62 -9.62 9.13
N HIS A 90 16.72 -8.73 9.58
CA HIS A 90 16.97 -7.88 10.77
C HIS A 90 15.99 -8.09 11.94
N SER A 91 14.85 -8.78 11.73
CA SER A 91 13.78 -8.85 12.74
C SER A 91 14.05 -9.81 13.90
N ARG A 92 14.90 -10.82 13.71
CA ARG A 92 15.13 -11.88 14.72
C ARG A 92 15.84 -11.41 15.99
N GLN A 93 16.32 -10.17 16.01
CA GLN A 93 17.01 -9.56 17.16
C GLN A 93 16.25 -8.34 17.71
N SER A 94 15.03 -8.10 17.22
CA SER A 94 14.27 -6.89 17.51
C SER A 94 13.34 -7.08 18.70
N ILE A 95 13.50 -6.28 19.75
CA ILE A 95 12.50 -6.20 20.84
C ILE A 95 11.20 -5.46 20.43
N TYR A 96 11.21 -4.77 19.28
CA TYR A 96 10.09 -3.94 18.81
C TYR A 96 9.24 -4.63 17.73
N PHE A 97 9.86 -5.53 16.97
CA PHE A 97 9.29 -6.06 15.72
C PHE A 97 9.19 -7.59 15.69
N ASP A 98 9.42 -8.29 16.80
CA ASP A 98 9.41 -9.76 16.88
C ASP A 98 7.99 -10.39 16.96
N SER A 99 6.95 -9.58 17.18
CA SER A 99 5.55 -10.02 17.20
C SER A 99 4.85 -9.78 15.86
N GLU A 100 3.67 -10.38 15.63
CA GLU A 100 2.88 -10.11 14.41
C GLU A 100 2.49 -8.62 14.31
N ALA A 101 2.10 -8.00 15.43
CA ALA A 101 1.82 -6.56 15.48
C ALA A 101 3.10 -5.72 15.29
N GLY A 102 4.22 -6.16 15.87
CA GLY A 102 5.52 -5.52 15.65
C GLY A 102 5.95 -5.60 14.18
N LYS A 103 5.66 -6.71 13.50
CA LYS A 103 5.90 -6.84 12.06
C LYS A 103 5.01 -5.91 11.24
N ASP A 104 3.75 -5.72 11.62
CA ASP A 104 2.87 -4.74 10.98
C ASP A 104 3.47 -3.34 11.12
N TRP A 105 3.93 -3.02 12.34
CA TRP A 105 4.58 -1.75 12.67
C TRP A 105 5.85 -1.51 11.84
N TYR A 106 6.69 -2.53 11.68
CA TYR A 106 7.90 -2.46 10.86
C TYR A 106 7.59 -2.02 9.43
N TYR A 107 6.55 -2.58 8.80
CA TYR A 107 6.20 -2.27 7.41
C TYR A 107 5.65 -0.85 7.28
N GLN A 108 4.89 -0.38 8.27
CA GLN A 108 4.39 1.00 8.29
C GLN A 108 5.54 2.02 8.44
N VAL A 109 6.50 1.74 9.34
CA VAL A 109 7.68 2.59 9.55
C VAL A 109 8.59 2.58 8.31
N TYR A 110 8.84 1.40 7.73
CA TYR A 110 9.56 1.25 6.47
C TYR A 110 8.89 2.06 5.35
N GLY A 111 7.57 1.93 5.21
CA GLY A 111 6.79 2.69 4.23
C GLY A 111 6.93 4.19 4.45
N PHE A 112 6.81 4.66 5.69
CA PHE A 112 6.94 6.07 6.02
C PHE A 112 8.29 6.66 5.58
N PHE A 113 9.41 6.04 5.94
CA PHE A 113 10.74 6.55 5.57
C PHE A 113 10.96 6.50 4.06
N LEU A 114 10.56 5.40 3.41
CA LEU A 114 10.75 5.26 1.97
C LEU A 114 9.85 6.19 1.16
N LYS A 115 8.63 6.49 1.63
CA LYS A 115 7.73 7.50 1.03
C LYS A 115 8.40 8.87 0.97
N ARG A 116 9.09 9.25 2.05
CA ARG A 116 9.83 10.52 2.14
C ARG A 116 11.02 10.52 1.19
N GLN A 117 11.81 9.45 1.18
CA GLN A 117 12.94 9.30 0.26
C GLN A 117 12.51 9.36 -1.22
N ASN A 118 11.41 8.69 -1.57
CA ASN A 118 10.87 8.70 -2.93
C ASN A 118 10.28 10.06 -3.34
N GLY A 119 9.88 10.89 -2.37
CA GLY A 119 9.11 12.12 -2.59
C GLY A 119 7.61 11.84 -2.57
N ALA A 120 6.95 12.24 -1.47
CA ALA A 120 5.53 11.98 -1.23
C ALA A 120 4.63 12.53 -2.35
N ALA A 121 4.81 13.80 -2.72
CA ALA A 121 3.97 14.45 -3.74
C ALA A 121 4.24 13.94 -5.17
N LYS A 122 5.51 13.65 -5.51
CA LYS A 122 5.93 13.31 -6.89
C LYS A 122 5.20 12.09 -7.43
N TYR A 123 5.00 11.06 -6.60
CA TYR A 123 4.45 9.77 -7.02
C TYR A 123 3.05 9.49 -6.46
N ALA A 124 2.29 10.49 -6.02
CA ALA A 124 0.99 10.30 -5.39
C ALA A 124 0.02 9.44 -6.22
N VAL A 125 -0.04 9.66 -7.54
CA VAL A 125 -0.90 8.87 -8.44
C VAL A 125 -0.44 7.42 -8.55
N THR A 126 0.87 7.20 -8.75
CA THR A 126 1.47 5.86 -8.82
C THR A 126 1.24 5.09 -7.53
N ARG A 127 1.48 5.75 -6.39
CA ARG A 127 1.27 5.23 -5.05
C ARG A 127 -0.17 4.81 -4.82
N LYS A 128 -1.14 5.69 -5.09
CA LYS A 128 -2.56 5.36 -4.88
C LYS A 128 -3.01 4.19 -5.75
N LYS A 129 -2.46 4.09 -6.96
CA LYS A 129 -2.75 2.99 -7.87
C LYS A 129 -2.17 1.65 -7.39
N LEU A 130 -0.95 1.64 -6.86
CA LEU A 130 -0.33 0.48 -6.24
C LEU A 130 -1.07 0.05 -4.97
N ASP A 131 -1.41 1.00 -4.11
CA ASP A 131 -2.21 0.80 -2.90
C ASP A 131 -3.54 0.10 -3.22
N ASN A 132 -4.33 0.65 -4.13
CA ASN A 132 -5.58 0.04 -4.58
C ASN A 132 -5.36 -1.37 -5.18
N LEU A 133 -4.29 -1.55 -5.97
CA LEU A 133 -3.99 -2.83 -6.61
C LEU A 133 -3.70 -3.91 -5.56
N PHE A 134 -2.87 -3.61 -4.56
CA PHE A 134 -2.52 -4.55 -3.50
C PHE A 134 -3.69 -4.82 -2.55
N ARG A 135 -4.46 -3.79 -2.17
CA ARG A 135 -5.66 -3.95 -1.33
C ARG A 135 -6.74 -4.76 -2.03
N PHE A 136 -6.94 -4.59 -3.33
CA PHE A 136 -7.89 -5.42 -4.09
C PHE A 136 -7.42 -6.87 -4.23
N LEU A 137 -6.13 -7.13 -4.40
CA LEU A 137 -5.58 -8.49 -4.36
C LEU A 137 -5.77 -9.12 -2.97
N ASN A 138 -5.47 -8.37 -1.90
CA ASN A 138 -5.64 -8.84 -0.52
C ASN A 138 -7.10 -9.16 -0.21
N THR A 139 -8.01 -8.27 -0.61
CA THR A 139 -9.45 -8.49 -0.47
C THR A 139 -9.91 -9.69 -1.29
N LEU A 140 -9.43 -9.85 -2.53
CA LEU A 140 -9.78 -10.99 -3.38
C LEU A 140 -9.43 -12.30 -2.68
N TYR A 141 -8.19 -12.44 -2.22
CA TYR A 141 -7.72 -13.66 -1.56
C TYR A 141 -8.34 -13.90 -0.19
N GLY A 142 -8.63 -12.84 0.56
CA GLY A 142 -9.34 -12.97 1.83
C GLY A 142 -10.81 -13.35 1.65
N ARG A 143 -11.45 -12.93 0.55
CA ARG A 143 -12.84 -13.31 0.24
C ARG A 143 -12.97 -14.70 -0.39
N LEU A 144 -11.90 -15.25 -0.96
CA LEU A 144 -11.87 -16.65 -1.38
C LEU A 144 -11.96 -17.58 -0.17
N HIS A 145 -11.30 -17.23 0.93
CA HIS A 145 -11.26 -18.03 2.15
C HIS A 145 -12.20 -17.44 3.20
N CYS A 146 -13.46 -17.82 3.17
CA CYS A 146 -14.40 -17.50 4.24
C CYS A 146 -14.23 -18.50 5.41
N PRO A 147 -14.05 -18.04 6.66
CA PRO A 147 -14.01 -16.64 7.12
C PRO A 147 -12.66 -15.94 6.88
N PHE A 148 -12.75 -14.63 6.65
CA PHE A 148 -11.63 -13.70 6.46
C PHE A 148 -10.68 -13.75 7.67
N GLY A 149 -9.62 -14.55 7.59
CA GLY A 149 -8.71 -14.78 8.72
C GLY A 149 -7.86 -13.56 9.09
N THR A 150 -7.33 -13.55 10.32
CA THR A 150 -6.44 -12.50 10.84
C THR A 150 -5.21 -12.26 9.95
N TYR A 151 -4.79 -13.29 9.21
CA TYR A 151 -3.75 -13.20 8.19
C TYR A 151 -3.95 -12.02 7.23
N TYR A 152 -5.16 -11.88 6.67
CA TYR A 152 -5.45 -10.81 5.69
C TYR A 152 -5.53 -9.44 6.35
N GLY A 153 -5.91 -9.37 7.63
CA GLY A 153 -5.82 -8.15 8.44
C GLY A 153 -4.37 -7.69 8.60
N HIS A 154 -3.48 -8.61 9.02
CA HIS A 154 -2.04 -8.31 9.08
C HIS A 154 -1.46 -7.95 7.70
N ARG A 155 -1.95 -8.58 6.62
CA ARG A 155 -1.52 -8.19 5.27
C ARG A 155 -1.94 -6.78 4.92
N GLU A 156 -3.13 -6.35 5.31
CA GLU A 156 -3.63 -4.99 5.05
C GLU A 156 -2.69 -3.94 5.65
N GLU A 157 -2.28 -4.12 6.90
CA GLU A 157 -1.35 -3.22 7.60
C GLU A 157 0.03 -3.14 6.92
N ARG A 158 0.48 -4.26 6.37
CA ARG A 158 1.79 -4.41 5.72
C ARG A 158 1.82 -3.83 4.30
N ILE A 159 0.68 -3.52 3.68
CA ILE A 159 0.62 -3.03 2.28
C ILE A 159 1.42 -1.75 2.08
N SER A 160 1.40 -0.83 3.05
CA SER A 160 2.13 0.44 2.99
C SER A 160 3.62 0.26 2.65
N GLY A 161 4.30 -0.69 3.30
CA GLY A 161 5.70 -0.99 3.01
C GLY A 161 5.93 -1.52 1.59
N TYR A 162 5.05 -2.40 1.10
CA TYR A 162 5.13 -2.91 -0.28
C TYR A 162 4.85 -1.83 -1.33
N VAL A 163 3.92 -0.91 -1.05
CA VAL A 163 3.59 0.20 -1.94
C VAL A 163 4.81 1.10 -2.12
N GLU A 164 5.46 1.52 -1.03
CA GLU A 164 6.60 2.45 -1.14
C GLU A 164 7.85 1.79 -1.73
N TYR A 165 8.06 0.52 -1.44
CA TYR A 165 9.10 -0.25 -2.14
C TYR A 165 8.81 -0.32 -3.65
N SER A 166 7.54 -0.54 -4.03
CA SER A 166 7.14 -0.53 -5.43
C SER A 166 7.30 0.85 -6.06
N VAL A 167 7.01 1.94 -5.34
CA VAL A 167 7.28 3.31 -5.81
C VAL A 167 8.77 3.53 -6.04
N TYR A 168 9.65 3.05 -5.15
CA TYR A 168 11.09 3.07 -5.37
C TYR A 168 11.46 2.37 -6.69
N LEU A 169 10.96 1.14 -6.91
CA LEU A 169 11.18 0.41 -8.16
C LEU A 169 10.60 1.13 -9.39
N TYR A 170 9.51 1.89 -9.22
CA TYR A 170 8.95 2.70 -10.28
C TYR A 170 9.91 3.82 -10.71
N THR A 171 10.66 4.41 -9.77
CA THR A 171 11.68 5.44 -10.09
C THR A 171 12.78 4.89 -11.02
N LEU A 172 13.12 3.62 -10.84
CA LEU A 172 14.08 2.91 -11.71
C LEU A 172 13.44 2.50 -13.04
N TYR A 173 12.15 2.16 -13.03
CA TYR A 173 11.40 1.81 -14.23
C TYR A 173 11.18 3.03 -15.15
N GLU A 174 10.78 4.18 -14.60
CA GLU A 174 10.50 5.39 -15.38
C GLU A 174 11.76 5.95 -16.05
N SER A 175 12.92 5.76 -15.43
CA SER A 175 14.21 6.17 -15.99
C SER A 175 14.73 5.24 -17.10
N ASN A 176 14.10 4.07 -17.31
CA ASN A 176 14.51 3.11 -18.33
C ASN A 176 13.44 2.85 -19.40
N SER A 177 13.53 3.59 -20.51
CA SER A 177 12.59 3.54 -21.63
C SER A 177 12.56 2.19 -22.38
N THR A 178 13.58 1.34 -22.22
CA THR A 178 13.68 0.05 -22.93
C THR A 178 12.77 -1.06 -22.36
N ILE A 179 12.20 -0.85 -21.17
CA ILE A 179 11.43 -1.87 -20.47
C ILE A 179 9.95 -1.90 -20.92
N GLN A 180 9.50 -0.88 -21.66
CA GLN A 180 8.13 -0.75 -22.12
C GLN A 180 7.84 -1.72 -23.26
N GLY A 181 6.98 -2.71 -23.01
CA GLY A 181 6.54 -3.69 -23.99
C GLY A 181 5.04 -3.89 -23.93
N ASN A 182 4.44 -4.39 -25.02
CA ASN A 182 3.02 -4.74 -25.05
C ASN A 182 2.74 -5.90 -24.09
N ILE A 183 1.88 -5.65 -23.11
CA ILE A 183 1.50 -6.64 -22.09
C ILE A 183 0.13 -7.27 -22.30
N ALA A 184 -0.58 -6.97 -23.39
CA ALA A 184 -1.96 -7.39 -23.57
C ALA A 184 -2.17 -8.90 -23.37
N ALA A 185 -1.29 -9.72 -23.95
CA ALA A 185 -1.34 -11.17 -23.80
C ALA A 185 -1.04 -11.63 -22.36
N GLN A 186 0.01 -11.08 -21.74
CA GLN A 186 0.42 -11.44 -20.38
C GLN A 186 -0.64 -11.03 -19.35
N LYS A 187 -1.20 -9.84 -19.51
CA LYS A 187 -2.31 -9.33 -18.71
C LYS A 187 -3.56 -10.20 -18.88
N LYS A 188 -3.92 -10.57 -20.11
CA LYS A 188 -5.06 -11.47 -20.37
C LYS A 188 -4.90 -12.81 -19.63
N LEU A 189 -3.71 -13.40 -19.68
CA LEU A 189 -3.42 -14.65 -18.98
C LEU A 189 -3.50 -14.49 -17.46
N TYR A 190 -2.94 -13.41 -16.93
CA TYR A 190 -3.00 -13.12 -15.49
C TYR A 190 -4.43 -12.95 -14.99
N ILE A 191 -5.25 -12.17 -15.69
CA ILE A 191 -6.67 -11.98 -15.34
C ILE A 191 -7.47 -13.27 -15.51
N ALA A 192 -7.17 -14.08 -16.52
CA ALA A 192 -7.79 -15.40 -16.68
C ALA A 192 -7.44 -16.34 -15.53
N MET A 193 -6.19 -16.34 -15.07
CA MET A 193 -5.75 -17.11 -13.91
C MET A 193 -6.51 -16.70 -12.64
N LEU A 194 -6.66 -15.40 -12.36
CA LEU A 194 -7.44 -14.96 -11.18
C LEU A 194 -8.90 -15.43 -11.24
N ARG A 195 -9.51 -15.44 -12.43
CA ARG A 195 -10.87 -15.97 -12.64
C ARG A 195 -10.94 -17.47 -12.45
N GLN A 196 -9.90 -18.20 -12.88
CA GLN A 196 -9.81 -19.63 -12.70
C GLN A 196 -9.72 -19.99 -11.22
N VAL A 197 -8.85 -19.31 -10.45
CA VAL A 197 -8.76 -19.50 -9.00
C VAL A 197 -10.13 -19.30 -8.33
N ILE A 198 -10.88 -18.25 -8.71
CA ILE A 198 -12.26 -18.06 -8.21
C ILE A 198 -13.15 -19.26 -8.58
N ALA A 199 -13.10 -19.73 -9.82
CA ALA A 199 -13.93 -20.84 -10.26
C ALA A 199 -13.64 -22.12 -9.48
N ASP A 200 -12.35 -22.43 -9.30
CA ASP A 200 -11.87 -23.62 -8.58
C ASP A 200 -12.30 -23.58 -7.11
N GLU A 201 -12.09 -22.46 -6.42
CA GLU A 201 -12.48 -22.30 -5.02
C GLU A 201 -14.00 -22.35 -4.83
N MET A 202 -14.79 -21.85 -5.79
CA MET A 202 -16.25 -21.93 -5.72
C MET A 202 -16.81 -23.32 -6.03
N GLU A 203 -16.05 -24.23 -6.64
CA GLU A 203 -16.51 -25.60 -6.90
C GLU A 203 -16.46 -26.47 -5.64
N VAL A 204 -15.50 -26.19 -4.76
CA VAL A 204 -15.29 -26.93 -3.49
C VAL A 204 -16.06 -26.29 -2.32
N ASP A 205 -16.66 -25.12 -2.55
CA ASP A 205 -17.41 -24.37 -1.56
C ASP A 205 -18.73 -25.05 -1.18
N ASN A 206 -18.91 -25.32 0.11
CA ASN A 206 -20.12 -25.95 0.65
C ASN A 206 -21.13 -24.93 1.21
N ASP A 207 -20.91 -23.62 0.99
CA ASP A 207 -21.85 -22.57 1.39
C ASP A 207 -23.21 -22.71 0.69
N ALA A 208 -24.24 -22.12 1.31
CA ALA A 208 -25.56 -22.02 0.67
C ALA A 208 -25.46 -21.33 -0.70
N VAL A 209 -26.18 -21.86 -1.70
CA VAL A 209 -26.09 -21.46 -3.13
C VAL A 209 -26.19 -19.94 -3.34
N ASP A 210 -27.09 -19.26 -2.63
CA ASP A 210 -27.27 -17.80 -2.74
C ASP A 210 -26.08 -17.01 -2.17
N CYS A 211 -25.47 -17.50 -1.08
CA CYS A 211 -24.26 -16.92 -0.49
C CYS A 211 -23.07 -17.08 -1.44
N ALA A 212 -22.91 -18.27 -2.02
CA ALA A 212 -21.85 -18.57 -2.98
C ALA A 212 -21.98 -17.71 -4.26
N MET A 213 -23.21 -17.51 -4.78
CA MET A 213 -23.44 -16.65 -5.94
C MET A 213 -23.14 -15.17 -5.68
N GLY A 214 -23.57 -14.64 -4.52
CA GLY A 214 -23.26 -13.27 -4.12
C GLY A 214 -21.75 -13.04 -4.03
N ARG A 215 -21.05 -13.94 -3.35
CA ARG A 215 -19.59 -13.91 -3.18
C ARG A 215 -18.85 -13.99 -4.52
N LYS A 216 -19.25 -14.90 -5.42
CA LYS A 216 -18.67 -15.00 -6.77
C LYS A 216 -18.76 -13.69 -7.55
N LYS A 217 -19.89 -12.99 -7.46
CA LYS A 217 -20.09 -11.69 -8.12
C LYS A 217 -19.13 -10.63 -7.56
N GLU A 218 -18.95 -10.58 -6.24
CA GLU A 218 -18.01 -9.67 -5.58
C GLU A 218 -16.55 -9.95 -6.01
N LEU A 219 -16.15 -11.22 -6.03
CA LEU A 219 -14.81 -11.65 -6.45
C LEU A 219 -14.53 -11.26 -7.91
N LEU A 220 -15.49 -11.48 -8.83
CA LEU A 220 -15.35 -11.08 -10.23
C LEU A 220 -15.31 -9.55 -10.41
N ALA A 221 -16.00 -8.81 -9.55
CA ALA A 221 -15.91 -7.35 -9.53
C ALA A 221 -14.51 -6.88 -9.10
N LEU A 222 -13.91 -7.51 -8.07
CA LEU A 222 -12.53 -7.23 -7.67
C LEU A 222 -11.54 -7.50 -8.81
N VAL A 223 -11.66 -8.64 -9.50
CA VAL A 223 -10.82 -8.95 -10.68
C VAL A 223 -10.96 -7.88 -11.77
N THR A 224 -12.17 -7.35 -11.97
CA THR A 224 -12.39 -6.25 -12.93
C THR A 224 -11.68 -4.96 -12.51
N GLN A 225 -11.61 -4.66 -11.21
CA GLN A 225 -10.85 -3.50 -10.71
C GLN A 225 -9.34 -3.73 -10.85
N ILE A 226 -8.84 -4.92 -10.54
CA ILE A 226 -7.43 -5.30 -10.74
C ILE A 226 -7.04 -5.16 -12.22
N ASP A 227 -7.88 -5.67 -13.14
CA ASP A 227 -7.70 -5.54 -14.59
C ASP A 227 -7.54 -4.07 -15.02
N ARG A 228 -8.38 -3.16 -14.51
CA ARG A 228 -8.29 -1.73 -14.83
C ARG A 228 -7.01 -1.07 -14.32
N LEU A 229 -6.50 -1.48 -13.17
CA LEU A 229 -5.28 -0.91 -12.58
C LEU A 229 -4.00 -1.40 -13.29
N ILE A 230 -4.02 -2.57 -13.92
CA ILE A 230 -2.85 -3.06 -14.67
C ILE A 230 -2.80 -2.38 -16.05
N THR A 231 -2.11 -1.25 -16.16
CA THR A 231 -2.01 -0.48 -17.42
C THR A 231 -0.79 -0.81 -18.25
N ASP A 232 0.28 -1.27 -17.60
CA ASP A 232 1.57 -1.50 -18.22
C ASP A 232 2.33 -2.60 -17.47
N LYS A 233 3.52 -2.91 -18.00
CA LYS A 233 4.38 -3.98 -17.50
C LYS A 233 4.81 -3.81 -16.06
N PHE A 234 4.95 -2.58 -15.58
CA PHE A 234 5.30 -2.34 -14.20
C PHE A 234 4.17 -2.79 -13.28
N TYR A 235 2.94 -2.30 -13.48
CA TYR A 235 1.82 -2.70 -12.62
C TYR A 235 1.48 -4.19 -12.70
N LEU A 236 1.65 -4.80 -13.88
CA LEU A 236 1.47 -6.25 -14.02
C LEU A 236 2.49 -7.03 -13.17
N ARG A 237 3.77 -6.64 -13.23
CA ARG A 237 4.83 -7.27 -12.44
C ARG A 237 4.63 -7.06 -10.94
N GLN A 238 4.18 -5.88 -10.53
CA GLN A 238 3.90 -5.63 -9.11
C GLN A 238 2.69 -6.42 -8.60
N ALA A 239 1.63 -6.56 -9.40
CA ALA A 239 0.50 -7.44 -9.06
C ALA A 239 0.98 -8.89 -8.83
N GLN A 240 1.76 -9.42 -9.78
CA GLN A 240 2.31 -10.77 -9.72
C GLN A 240 3.26 -10.94 -8.54
N SER A 241 4.19 -10.02 -8.35
CA SER A 241 5.17 -10.10 -7.26
C SER A 241 4.50 -10.04 -5.89
N PHE A 242 3.53 -9.12 -5.71
CA PHE A 242 2.78 -9.03 -4.46
C PHE A 242 1.98 -10.31 -4.22
N GLN A 243 1.29 -10.83 -5.23
CA GLN A 243 0.56 -12.08 -5.13
C GLN A 243 1.48 -13.24 -4.73
N TYR A 244 2.55 -13.51 -5.47
CA TYR A 244 3.40 -14.69 -5.23
C TYR A 244 4.22 -14.61 -3.94
N ALA A 245 4.55 -13.40 -3.48
CA ALA A 245 5.20 -13.23 -2.18
C ALA A 245 4.23 -13.43 -1.00
N THR A 246 2.93 -13.33 -1.24
CA THR A 246 1.92 -13.22 -0.16
C THR A 246 0.94 -14.38 -0.14
N TYR A 247 0.63 -15.00 -1.27
CA TYR A 247 -0.37 -16.05 -1.35
C TYR A 247 0.23 -17.24 -2.09
N ASN A 248 0.31 -18.38 -1.38
CA ASN A 248 0.82 -19.63 -1.93
C ASN A 248 -0.29 -20.31 -2.74
N TYR A 249 -0.17 -20.25 -4.07
CA TYR A 249 -0.94 -21.06 -5.02
C TYR A 249 0.00 -21.58 -6.10
#